data_AF-A0A2J0MZ86-F1
#
_entry.id   AF-A0A2J0MZ86-F1
#
_cell.length_a   1.000
_cell.length_b   1.000
_cell.length_c   1.000
_cell.angle_alpha   90.00
_cell.angle_beta   90.00
_cell.angle_gamma   90.00
#
_symmetry.space_group_name_H-M   'P 1'
#
loop_
_entity.id
_entity.type
_entity.pdbx_description
1 polymer ?
#
loop_
_entity_poly.entity_id
_entity_poly.type
_entity_poly.pdbx_seq_one_letter_code
_entity_poly.pdbx_strand_id
1 'polypeptide(L)'
;MLTKIALIASIMLPLWNIPLIVRIIKRRSSRDISILWVIGAWSCFLAMFPAGIQSQDIVYRTFTYVNFFFFTLVMIFTVLFHRNK
;
A
#
# COMPACT_ATOMS: atom_id res chain seq x y z
N MET A 1 -2.34 26.19 5.48
CA MET A 1 -1.94 25.36 6.64
C MET A 1 -2.43 23.92 6.49
N LEU A 2 -3.74 23.71 6.22
CA LEU A 2 -4.34 22.40 5.93
C LEU A 2 -3.61 21.60 4.85
N THR A 3 -3.22 22.21 3.74
CA THR A 3 -2.54 21.51 2.63
C THR A 3 -1.20 20.89 3.06
N LYS A 4 -0.44 21.55 3.93
CA LYS A 4 0.84 21.00 4.44
C LYS A 4 0.61 19.80 5.34
N ILE A 5 -0.39 19.88 6.23
CA ILE A 5 -0.77 18.79 7.14
C ILE A 5 -1.29 17.60 6.32
N ALA A 6 -2.14 17.86 5.33
CA ALA A 6 -2.68 16.84 4.44
C ALA A 6 -1.57 16.18 3.60
N LEU A 7 -0.57 16.93 3.16
CA LEU A 7 0.58 16.39 2.41
C LEU A 7 1.47 15.51 3.31
N ILE A 8 1.70 15.90 4.56
CA ILE A 8 2.40 15.05 5.54
C ILE A 8 1.59 13.77 5.81
N ALA A 9 0.28 13.90 6.03
CA ALA A 9 -0.61 12.76 6.24
C ALA A 9 -0.63 11.81 5.03
N SER A 10 -0.58 12.37 3.80
CA SER A 10 -0.55 11.59 2.56
C SER A 10 0.65 10.65 2.44
N ILE A 11 1.75 10.97 3.13
CA ILE A 11 2.96 10.15 3.15
C ILE A 11 2.98 9.25 4.40
N MET A 12 2.61 9.79 5.56
CA MET A 12 2.60 9.07 6.85
C MET A 12 1.63 7.88 6.88
N LEU A 13 0.45 8.02 6.28
CA LEU A 13 -0.56 6.95 6.27
C LEU A 13 -0.06 5.70 5.52
N PRO A 14 0.45 5.81 4.27
CA PRO A 14 1.06 4.68 3.58
C PRO A 14 2.27 4.06 4.30
N LEU A 15 3.07 4.87 5.01
CA LEU A 15 4.25 4.39 5.75
C LEU A 15 3.86 3.40 6.86
N TRP A 16 2.62 3.45 7.36
CA TRP A 16 2.11 2.49 8.33
C TRP A 16 2.03 1.05 7.79
N ASN A 17 2.16 0.85 6.47
CA ASN A 17 2.31 -0.47 5.88
C ASN A 17 3.69 -1.10 6.14
N ILE A 18 4.72 -0.32 6.49
CA ILE A 18 6.07 -0.82 6.74
C ILE A 18 6.10 -1.85 7.89
N PRO A 19 5.53 -1.58 9.09
CA PRO A 19 5.44 -2.57 10.15
C PRO A 19 4.80 -3.90 9.72
N LEU A 20 3.79 -3.85 8.85
CA LEU A 20 3.14 -5.04 8.32
C LEU A 20 4.10 -5.84 7.44
N ILE A 21 4.80 -5.17 6.50
CA ILE A 21 5.81 -5.77 5.64
C ILE A 21 6.92 -6.42 6.48
N VAL A 22 7.45 -5.68 7.47
CA VAL A 22 8.50 -6.16 8.37
C VAL A 22 8.05 -7.39 9.16
N ARG A 23 6.79 -7.44 9.63
CA ARG A 23 6.24 -8.61 10.32
C ARG A 23 6.15 -9.82 9.40
N ILE A 24 5.71 -9.65 8.15
CA ILE A 24 5.64 -10.73 7.15
C ILE A 24 7.05 -11.30 6.88
N ILE A 25 8.03 -10.41 6.67
CA ILE A 25 9.43 -10.80 6.43
C ILE A 25 10.01 -11.52 7.65
N LYS A 26 9.82 -10.98 8.87
CA LYS A 26 10.37 -11.56 10.11
C LYS A 26 9.75 -12.91 10.45
N ARG A 27 8.45 -13.09 10.22
CA ARG A 27 7.77 -14.38 10.44
C ARG A 27 8.01 -15.38 9.30
N ARG A 28 8.53 -14.92 8.15
CA ARG A 28 8.61 -15.67 6.88
C ARG A 28 7.31 -16.41 6.52
N SER A 29 6.18 -15.88 6.96
CA SER A 29 4.88 -16.52 6.82
C SER A 29 3.81 -15.44 6.75
N SER A 30 2.97 -15.52 5.73
CA SER A 30 1.82 -14.64 5.52
C SER A 30 0.49 -15.29 5.92
N ARG A 31 0.53 -16.34 6.75
CA ARG A 31 -0.68 -17.12 7.13
C ARG A 31 -1.77 -16.31 7.82
N ASP A 32 -1.39 -15.22 8.46
CA ASP A 32 -2.30 -14.31 9.16
C ASP A 32 -3.09 -13.41 8.18
N ILE A 33 -2.72 -13.38 6.89
CA ILE A 33 -3.27 -12.47 5.88
C ILE A 33 -3.84 -13.29 4.71
N SER A 34 -5.10 -13.03 4.35
CA SER A 34 -5.73 -13.65 3.19
C SER A 34 -5.13 -13.11 1.89
N ILE A 35 -4.57 -13.99 1.05
CA ILE A 35 -4.05 -13.59 -0.28
C ILE A 35 -5.14 -12.94 -1.11
N LEU A 36 -6.36 -13.52 -1.11
CA LEU A 36 -7.49 -13.00 -1.87
C LEU A 36 -7.81 -11.57 -1.45
N TRP A 37 -7.70 -11.27 -0.15
CA TRP A 37 -7.88 -9.91 0.34
C TRP A 37 -6.80 -8.95 -0.18
N VAL A 38 -5.52 -9.36 -0.13
CA VAL A 38 -4.42 -8.50 -0.60
C VAL A 38 -4.46 -8.27 -2.11
N ILE A 39 -4.78 -9.31 -2.90
CA ILE A 39 -4.95 -9.19 -4.36
C ILE A 39 -6.17 -8.31 -4.68
N GLY A 40 -7.29 -8.52 -4.00
CA GLY A 40 -8.50 -7.71 -4.17
C GLY A 40 -8.23 -6.24 -3.84
N ALA A 41 -7.64 -5.95 -2.68
CA ALA A 41 -7.27 -4.60 -2.28
C ALA A 41 -6.30 -3.95 -3.27
N TRP A 42 -5.26 -4.68 -3.70
CA TRP A 42 -4.30 -4.19 -4.69
C TRP A 42 -4.95 -3.88 -6.04
N SER A 43 -5.85 -4.75 -6.52
CA SER A 43 -6.58 -4.53 -7.78
C SER A 43 -7.47 -3.28 -7.72
N CYS A 44 -8.08 -3.00 -6.55
CA CYS A 44 -8.83 -1.77 -6.34
C CYS A 44 -7.91 -0.54 -6.42
N PHE A 45 -6.75 -0.57 -5.76
CA PHE A 45 -5.78 0.53 -5.86
C PHE A 45 -5.24 0.71 -7.28
N LEU A 46 -5.04 -0.39 -8.02
CA LEU A 46 -4.65 -0.35 -9.43
C LEU A 46 -5.73 0.34 -10.29
N ALA A 47 -7.02 0.01 -10.07
CA ALA A 47 -8.14 0.63 -10.78
C ALA A 47 -8.32 2.11 -10.40
N MET A 48 -8.00 2.49 -9.16
CA MET A 48 -8.09 3.85 -8.66
C MET A 48 -6.88 4.72 -9.05
N PHE A 49 -5.77 4.09 -9.46
CA PHE A 49 -4.51 4.74 -9.80
C PHE A 49 -4.63 5.79 -10.93
N PRO A 50 -5.34 5.55 -12.05
CA PRO A 50 -5.49 6.53 -13.13
C PRO A 50 -6.20 7.81 -12.65
N ALA A 51 -7.23 7.65 -11.80
CA ALA A 51 -7.97 8.77 -11.23
C ALA A 51 -7.10 9.60 -10.27
N GLY A 52 -6.21 8.95 -9.52
CA GLY A 52 -5.24 9.64 -8.64
C GLY A 52 -4.16 10.41 -9.39
N ILE A 53 -3.72 9.92 -10.55
CA ILE A 53 -2.71 10.61 -11.38
C ILE A 53 -3.33 11.82 -12.10
N GLN A 54 -4.55 11.68 -12.62
CA GLN A 54 -5.23 12.75 -13.36
C GLN A 54 -5.73 13.90 -12.45
N SER A 55 -5.76 13.71 -11.14
CA SER A 55 -6.22 14.73 -10.21
C SER A 55 -5.27 15.95 -10.17
N GLN A 56 -5.87 17.15 -10.09
CA GLN A 56 -5.13 18.41 -9.95
C GLN A 56 -4.59 18.61 -8.52
N ASP A 57 -5.07 17.81 -7.55
CA ASP A 57 -4.66 17.92 -6.15
C ASP A 57 -3.34 17.19 -5.89
N ILE A 58 -2.29 17.95 -5.60
CA ILE A 58 -0.95 17.41 -5.34
C ILE A 58 -0.91 16.46 -4.13
N VAL A 59 -1.78 16.68 -3.13
CA VAL A 59 -1.89 15.83 -1.94
C VAL A 59 -2.43 14.45 -2.31
N TYR A 60 -3.52 14.42 -3.08
CA TYR A 60 -4.16 13.17 -3.50
C TYR A 60 -3.28 12.39 -4.47
N ARG A 61 -2.57 13.09 -5.37
CA ARG A 61 -1.61 12.48 -6.27
C ARG A 61 -0.44 11.86 -5.51
N THR A 62 0.13 12.57 -4.54
CA THR A 62 1.22 12.07 -3.68
C THR A 62 0.76 10.88 -2.85
N PHE A 63 -0.42 10.97 -2.22
CA PHE A 63 -1.02 9.85 -1.50
C PHE A 63 -1.13 8.62 -2.40
N THR A 64 -1.68 8.78 -3.61
CA THR A 64 -1.91 7.67 -4.54
C THR A 64 -0.59 6.99 -4.92
N TYR A 65 0.45 7.75 -5.27
CA TYR A 65 1.75 7.17 -5.61
C TYR A 65 2.38 6.39 -4.45
N VAL A 66 2.44 7.01 -3.27
CA VAL A 66 3.09 6.41 -2.10
C VAL A 66 2.29 5.20 -1.60
N ASN A 67 0.96 5.32 -1.55
CA ASN A 67 0.07 4.24 -1.14
C ASN A 67 0.13 3.05 -2.11
N PHE A 68 0.07 3.30 -3.42
CA PHE A 68 0.17 2.25 -4.42
C PHE A 68 1.52 1.51 -4.35
N PHE A 69 2.61 2.25 -4.14
CA PHE A 69 3.93 1.66 -3.96
C PHE A 69 4.00 0.73 -2.73
N PHE A 70 3.58 1.21 -1.55
CA PHE A 70 3.59 0.38 -0.33
C PHE A 70 2.65 -0.82 -0.42
N PHE A 71 1.44 -0.66 -0.96
CA PHE A 71 0.52 -1.79 -1.14
C PHE A 71 1.03 -2.81 -2.13
N THR A 72 1.73 -2.38 -3.19
CA THR A 72 2.38 -3.29 -4.13
C THR A 72 3.47 -4.10 -3.43
N LEU A 73 4.29 -3.48 -2.58
CA LEU A 73 5.25 -4.20 -1.74
C LEU A 73 4.56 -5.21 -0.80
N VAL A 74 3.50 -4.79 -0.10
CA VAL A 74 2.71 -5.70 0.75
C VAL A 74 2.20 -6.89 -0.06
N MET A 75 1.68 -6.66 -1.26
CA MET A 75 1.19 -7.70 -2.16
C MET A 75 2.30 -8.68 -2.55
N ILE A 76 3.43 -8.17 -3.05
CA ILE A 76 4.57 -8.98 -3.46
C ILE A 76 5.08 -9.83 -2.29
N PHE A 77 5.32 -9.23 -1.12
CA PHE A 77 5.81 -9.96 0.05
C PHE A 77 4.79 -10.98 0.57
N THR A 78 3.49 -10.63 0.57
CA THR A 78 2.44 -11.58 0.98
C THR A 78 2.42 -12.80 0.07
N VAL A 79 2.49 -12.62 -1.25
CA VAL A 79 2.49 -13.71 -2.23
C VAL A 79 3.78 -14.54 -2.16
N LEU A 80 4.94 -13.88 -2.05
CA LEU A 80 6.24 -14.55 -1.95
C LEU A 80 6.31 -15.47 -0.72
N PHE A 81 5.89 -14.97 0.45
CA PHE A 81 5.93 -15.73 1.69
C PHE A 81 4.75 -16.69 1.89
N HIS A 82 3.71 -16.60 1.08
CA HIS A 82 2.62 -17.59 1.12
C HIS A 82 3.04 -18.93 0.48
N ARG A 83 3.91 -18.85 -0.53
CA ARG A 83 4.29 -19.99 -1.37
C ARG A 83 5.45 -20.82 -0.82
N ASN A 84 6.00 -20.47 0.35
CA ASN A 84 7.14 -21.18 0.94
C ASN A 84 6.71 -22.44 1.73
N LYS A 85 5.74 -23.19 1.17
CA LYS A 85 5.37 -24.55 1.56
C LYS A 85 5.33 -25.42 0.31
#